data_AF-A0A1H1BM40-F1
#
_entry.id   AF-A0A1H1BM40-F1
#
_cell.length_a   1.000
_cell.length_b   1.000
_cell.length_c   1.000
_cell.angle_alpha   90.00
_cell.angle_beta   90.00
_cell.angle_gamma   90.00
#
_symmetry.space_group_name_H-M   'P 1'
#
loop_
_entity.id
_entity.type
_entity.pdbx_description
1 polymer ?
#
loop_
_entity_poly.entity_id
_entity_poly.type
_entity_poly.pdbx_seq_one_letter_code
_entity_poly.pdbx_strand_id
1 'polypeptide(L)'
;MAEEVSSVPSPADVAARVAERSFTQAEVNEIVQSRLKNMKAEYEQLQARVVSAEELESRNQSLTSELSSLQLETLRMRVASEFGISAEDRDILLTATDEDTLRMQAERFASFGLPRLAGGNRAPREGRTVEAPSASDGSMGAFVNELFGSDPMWD
;
A
#
# COMPACT_ATOMS: atom_id res chain seq x y z
N MET A 1 -39.07 25.22 -50.44
CA MET A 1 -37.89 24.38 -50.14
C MET A 1 -37.43 23.78 -51.45
N ALA A 2 -36.32 24.26 -52.01
CA ALA A 2 -35.67 23.66 -53.16
C ALA A 2 -34.18 23.56 -52.82
N GLU A 3 -33.70 22.33 -52.82
CA GLU A 3 -32.40 21.87 -52.33
C GLU A 3 -31.34 22.10 -53.42
N GLU A 4 -30.32 22.90 -53.11
CA GLU A 4 -29.16 23.12 -53.98
C GLU A 4 -28.34 21.82 -54.03
N VAL A 5 -28.45 21.10 -55.15
CA VAL A 5 -27.66 19.90 -55.42
C VAL A 5 -26.22 20.32 -55.69
N SER A 6 -25.30 19.97 -54.78
CA SER A 6 -23.87 20.19 -54.95
C SER A 6 -23.36 19.35 -56.13
N SER A 7 -23.02 20.04 -57.22
CA SER A 7 -22.40 19.44 -58.39
C SER A 7 -21.02 18.91 -58.02
N VAL A 8 -20.90 17.58 -57.96
CA VAL A 8 -19.61 16.90 -57.94
C VAL A 8 -18.91 17.20 -59.27
N PRO A 9 -17.69 17.75 -59.27
CA PRO A 9 -16.99 18.11 -60.50
C PRO A 9 -16.74 16.86 -61.35
N SER A 10 -17.00 16.96 -62.65
CA SER A 10 -16.80 15.89 -63.61
C SER A 10 -15.31 15.56 -63.74
N PRO A 11 -14.93 14.30 -64.04
CA PRO A 11 -13.56 13.95 -64.41
C PRO A 11 -12.98 14.85 -65.52
N ALA A 12 -13.82 15.38 -66.41
CA ALA A 12 -13.42 16.34 -67.44
C ALA A 12 -13.05 17.72 -66.85
N ASP A 13 -13.71 18.16 -65.77
CA ASP A 13 -13.40 19.42 -65.06
C ASP A 13 -12.11 19.29 -64.25
N VAL A 14 -11.86 18.10 -63.69
CA VAL A 14 -10.59 17.78 -63.04
C VAL A 14 -9.45 17.72 -64.06
N ALA A 15 -9.67 17.09 -65.22
CA ALA A 15 -8.70 17.03 -66.30
C ALA A 15 -8.39 18.42 -66.89
N ALA A 16 -9.40 19.29 -67.04
CA ALA A 16 -9.22 20.67 -67.50
C ALA A 16 -8.44 21.54 -66.49
N ARG A 17 -8.58 21.29 -65.17
CA ARG A 17 -7.76 21.95 -64.13
C ARG A 17 -6.31 21.45 -64.09
N VAL A 18 -6.06 20.24 -64.60
CA VAL A 18 -4.74 19.59 -64.69
C VAL A 18 -4.08 19.83 -66.06
N ALA A 19 -4.68 20.65 -66.93
CA ALA A 19 -4.10 21.07 -68.21
C ALA A 19 -2.61 21.43 -68.03
N GLU A 20 -1.79 20.74 -68.82
CA GLU A 20 -0.34 20.52 -68.72
C GLU A 20 0.46 21.71 -68.16
N ARG A 21 0.55 21.81 -66.84
CA ARG A 21 1.59 22.63 -66.20
C ARG A 21 2.90 21.86 -66.26
N SER A 22 3.78 22.23 -67.20
CA SER A 22 5.17 21.83 -67.15
C SER A 22 5.88 22.68 -66.09
N PHE A 23 6.34 22.04 -65.01
CA PHE A 23 7.13 22.71 -64.00
C PHE A 23 8.55 22.91 -64.50
N THR A 24 9.10 24.10 -64.28
CA THR A 24 10.52 24.34 -64.46
C THR A 24 11.32 23.67 -63.32
N GLN A 25 12.60 23.39 -63.55
CA GLN A 25 13.46 22.83 -62.50
C GLN A 25 13.54 23.74 -61.26
N ALA A 26 13.46 25.05 -61.44
CA ALA A 26 13.44 26.01 -60.33
C ALA A 26 12.17 25.86 -59.48
N GLU A 27 11.00 25.75 -60.10
CA GLU A 27 9.73 25.54 -59.40
C GLU A 27 9.72 24.20 -58.65
N VAL A 28 10.23 23.13 -59.27
CA VAL A 28 10.39 21.83 -58.59
C VAL A 28 11.31 21.95 -57.39
N ASN A 29 12.44 22.65 -57.52
CA ASN A 29 13.37 22.85 -56.41
C ASN A 29 12.72 23.64 -55.26
N GLU A 30 11.96 24.70 -55.54
CA GLU A 30 11.22 25.45 -54.52
C GLU A 30 10.16 24.58 -53.81
N ILE A 31 9.43 23.76 -54.57
CA ILE A 31 8.43 22.84 -54.01
C ILE A 31 9.12 21.81 -53.10
N VAL A 32 10.26 21.25 -53.52
CA VAL A 32 11.01 20.29 -52.72
C VAL A 32 11.58 20.96 -51.46
N GLN A 33 12.15 22.15 -51.57
CA GLN A 33 12.69 22.89 -50.43
C GLN A 33 11.60 23.27 -49.42
N SER A 34 10.46 23.76 -49.89
CA SER A 34 9.32 24.10 -49.02
C SER A 34 8.77 22.86 -48.32
N ARG A 35 8.61 21.74 -49.03
CA ARG A 35 8.22 20.45 -48.43
C ARG A 35 9.22 19.96 -47.39
N LEU A 36 10.51 20.01 -47.69
CA LEU A 36 11.55 19.60 -46.75
C LEU A 36 11.56 20.50 -45.49
N LYS A 37 11.36 21.81 -45.66
CA LYS A 37 11.25 22.74 -44.52
C LYS A 37 10.03 22.42 -43.66
N ASN A 38 8.88 22.20 -44.28
CA ASN A 38 7.65 21.86 -43.57
C ASN A 38 7.77 20.52 -42.85
N MET A 39 8.30 19.49 -43.51
CA MET A 39 8.53 18.17 -42.90
C MET A 39 9.48 18.25 -41.70
N LYS A 40 10.55 19.06 -41.79
CA LYS A 40 11.46 19.27 -40.64
C LYS A 40 10.74 19.92 -39.47
N ALA A 41 9.96 20.97 -39.74
CA ALA A 41 9.17 21.64 -38.70
C ALA A 41 8.13 20.71 -38.06
N GLU A 42 7.45 19.89 -38.86
CA GLU A 42 6.51 18.86 -38.36
C GLU A 42 7.22 17.80 -37.51
N TYR A 43 8.40 17.36 -37.93
CA TYR A 43 9.20 16.40 -37.16
C TYR A 43 9.64 16.96 -35.81
N GLU A 44 10.13 18.20 -35.79
CA GLU A 44 10.51 18.89 -34.55
C GLU A 44 9.30 19.05 -33.61
N GLN A 45 8.14 19.44 -34.15
CA GLN A 45 6.90 19.51 -33.36
C GLN A 45 6.46 18.15 -32.83
N LEU A 46 6.56 17.09 -33.65
CA LEU A 46 6.22 15.74 -33.23
C LEU A 46 7.15 15.27 -32.11
N GLN A 47 8.45 15.53 -32.23
CA GLN A 47 9.44 15.17 -31.22
C GLN A 47 9.18 15.90 -29.90
N ALA A 48 8.84 17.19 -29.95
CA ALA A 48 8.44 17.95 -28.77
C ALA A 48 7.16 17.40 -28.11
N ARG A 49 6.17 16.97 -28.91
CA ARG A 49 4.94 16.35 -28.40
C ARG A 49 5.19 15.00 -27.75
N VAL A 50 6.11 14.19 -28.29
CA VAL A 50 6.50 12.90 -27.70
C VAL A 50 7.12 13.13 -26.32
N VAL A 51 8.09 14.03 -26.21
CA VAL A 51 8.73 14.36 -24.92
C VAL A 51 7.69 14.84 -23.91
N SER A 52 6.78 15.74 -24.34
CA SER A 52 5.70 16.23 -23.47
C SER A 52 4.73 15.12 -23.06
N ALA A 53 4.43 14.17 -23.94
CA ALA A 53 3.58 13.03 -23.62
C ALA A 53 4.24 12.10 -22.59
N GLU A 54 5.52 11.80 -22.74
CA GLU A 54 6.29 11.01 -21.77
C GLU A 54 6.32 11.67 -20.39
N GLU A 55 6.49 12.98 -20.31
CA GLU A 55 6.43 13.74 -19.05
C GLU A 55 5.05 13.65 -18.39
N LEU A 56 3.97 13.77 -19.17
CA LEU A 56 2.60 13.65 -18.68
C LEU A 56 2.29 12.22 -18.23
N GLU A 57 2.78 11.20 -18.93
CA GLU A 57 2.65 9.80 -18.53
C GLU A 57 3.37 9.52 -17.21
N SER A 58 4.60 9.99 -17.07
CA SER A 58 5.37 9.90 -15.82
C SER A 58 4.63 10.56 -14.65
N ARG A 59 4.10 11.77 -14.87
CA ARG A 59 3.30 12.46 -13.85
C ARG A 59 2.02 11.71 -13.50
N ASN A 60 1.31 11.15 -14.49
CA ASN A 60 0.12 10.35 -14.24
C ASN A 60 0.47 9.09 -13.44
N GLN A 61 1.55 8.40 -13.77
CA GLN A 61 2.01 7.24 -13.00
C GLN A 61 2.29 7.61 -11.54
N SER A 62 2.98 8.72 -11.27
CA SER A 62 3.19 9.23 -9.90
C SER A 62 1.87 9.48 -9.18
N LEU A 63 0.94 10.22 -9.82
CA LEU A 63 -0.36 10.54 -9.23
C LEU A 63 -1.21 9.28 -8.98
N THR A 64 -1.18 8.29 -9.86
CA THR A 64 -1.90 7.03 -9.65
C THR A 64 -1.33 6.23 -8.48
N SER A 65 -0.01 6.22 -8.32
CA SER A 65 0.66 5.60 -7.18
C SER A 65 0.27 6.29 -5.87
N GLU A 66 0.33 7.62 -5.84
CA GLU A 66 -0.07 8.43 -4.68
C GLU A 66 -1.56 8.25 -4.32
N LEU A 67 -2.44 8.20 -5.31
CA LEU A 67 -3.86 7.91 -5.06
C LEU A 67 -4.06 6.53 -4.47
N SER A 68 -3.36 5.51 -4.97
CA SER A 68 -3.47 4.15 -4.45
C SER A 68 -2.98 4.04 -3.00
N SER A 69 -1.91 4.75 -2.65
CA SER A 69 -1.37 4.75 -1.28
C SER A 69 -2.30 5.49 -0.31
N LEU A 70 -2.84 6.65 -0.71
CA LEU A 70 -3.80 7.40 0.09
C LEU A 70 -5.11 6.65 0.30
N GLN A 71 -5.61 5.95 -0.73
CA GLN A 71 -6.80 5.10 -0.62
C GLN A 71 -6.58 3.98 0.39
N LEU A 72 -5.41 3.35 0.36
CA LEU A 72 -5.05 2.30 1.29
C LEU A 72 -4.91 2.85 2.72
N GLU A 73 -4.25 3.99 2.89
CA GLU A 73 -4.11 4.64 4.19
C GLU A 73 -5.47 5.03 4.79
N THR A 74 -6.38 5.61 3.99
CA THR A 74 -7.74 5.92 4.44
C THR A 74 -8.52 4.67 4.80
N LEU A 75 -8.33 3.56 4.08
CA LEU A 75 -8.96 2.29 4.39
C LEU A 75 -8.43 1.73 5.72
N ARG A 76 -7.12 1.77 5.98
CA ARG A 76 -6.53 1.42 7.28
C ARG A 76 -7.03 2.31 8.40
N MET A 77 -7.14 3.62 8.17
CA MET A 77 -7.70 4.58 9.13
C MET A 77 -9.13 4.21 9.52
N ARG A 78 -9.96 3.91 8.52
CA ARG A 78 -11.36 3.54 8.74
C ARG A 78 -11.47 2.28 9.58
N VAL A 79 -10.74 1.22 9.22
CA VAL A 79 -10.74 -0.04 9.97
C VAL A 79 -10.19 0.17 11.38
N ALA A 80 -9.08 0.89 11.55
CA ALA A 80 -8.53 1.19 12.88
C ALA A 80 -9.55 1.91 13.78
N SER A 81 -10.25 2.91 13.23
CA SER A 81 -11.29 3.63 13.98
C SER A 81 -12.47 2.76 14.39
N GLU A 82 -12.84 1.78 13.55
CA GLU A 82 -13.94 0.83 13.81
C GLU A 82 -13.61 -0.09 14.99
N PHE A 83 -12.35 -0.51 15.11
CA PHE A 83 -11.88 -1.43 16.15
C PHE A 83 -11.20 -0.71 17.35
N GLY A 84 -11.18 0.62 17.37
CA GLY A 84 -10.61 1.42 18.45
C GLY A 84 -9.08 1.33 18.57
N ILE A 85 -8.39 1.10 17.45
CA ILE A 85 -6.94 0.99 17.36
C ILE A 85 -6.34 2.41 17.29
N SER A 86 -5.27 2.65 18.05
CA SER A 86 -4.56 3.93 18.05
C SER A 86 -3.91 4.23 16.68
N ALA A 87 -3.58 5.50 16.43
CA ALA A 87 -2.89 5.87 15.20
C ALA A 87 -1.49 5.24 15.14
N GLU A 88 -0.77 5.17 16.27
CA GLU A 88 0.53 4.51 16.34
C GLU A 88 0.44 3.01 16.04
N ASP A 89 -0.56 2.32 16.61
CA ASP A 89 -0.71 0.88 16.42
C ASP A 89 -1.24 0.52 15.02
N ARG A 90 -2.06 1.39 14.42
CA ARG A 90 -2.57 1.21 13.04
C ARG A 90 -1.42 0.99 12.07
N ASP A 91 -0.42 1.85 12.09
CA ASP A 91 0.65 1.83 11.08
C ASP A 91 1.61 0.64 11.27
N ILE A 92 1.71 0.12 12.50
CA ILE A 92 2.54 -1.03 12.84
C ILE A 92 1.82 -2.36 12.56
N LEU A 93 0.52 -2.43 12.87
CA LEU A 93 -0.22 -3.69 12.91
C LEU A 93 -1.08 -3.94 11.67
N LEU A 94 -1.67 -2.88 11.10
CA LEU A 94 -2.54 -2.97 9.94
C LEU A 94 -1.73 -2.80 8.66
N THR A 95 -1.19 -3.92 8.16
CA THR A 95 -0.25 -3.94 7.02
C THR A 95 -0.87 -4.45 5.73
N ALA A 96 -2.04 -5.09 5.82
CA ALA A 96 -2.74 -5.61 4.66
C ALA A 96 -3.16 -4.50 3.66
N THR A 97 -3.45 -4.94 2.43
CA THR A 97 -3.82 -4.09 1.29
C THR A 97 -5.31 -4.19 0.93
N ASP A 98 -6.01 -5.18 1.48
CA ASP A 98 -7.44 -5.43 1.25
C ASP A 98 -8.23 -5.32 2.55
N GLU A 99 -9.50 -4.96 2.41
CA GLU A 99 -10.37 -4.62 3.53
C GLU A 99 -10.69 -5.82 4.43
N ASP A 100 -10.88 -6.99 3.85
CA ASP A 100 -11.25 -8.20 4.59
C ASP A 100 -10.10 -8.66 5.49
N THR A 101 -8.87 -8.70 4.98
CA THR A 101 -7.70 -9.05 5.80
C THR A 101 -7.36 -7.97 6.82
N LEU A 102 -7.56 -6.69 6.49
CA LEU A 102 -7.41 -5.60 7.47
C LEU A 102 -8.41 -5.73 8.62
N ARG A 103 -9.66 -6.08 8.34
CA ARG A 103 -10.66 -6.37 9.38
C ARG A 103 -10.27 -7.57 10.22
N MET A 104 -9.81 -8.67 9.61
CA MET A 104 -9.35 -9.84 10.36
C MET A 104 -8.15 -9.51 11.26
N GLN A 105 -7.20 -8.68 10.78
CA GLN A 105 -6.07 -8.20 11.58
C GLN A 105 -6.56 -7.35 12.77
N ALA A 106 -7.47 -6.42 12.51
CA ALA A 106 -8.03 -5.54 13.52
C ALA A 106 -8.86 -6.30 14.57
N GLU A 107 -9.71 -7.23 14.14
CA GLU A 107 -10.50 -8.09 15.01
C GLU A 107 -9.60 -8.97 15.89
N ARG A 108 -8.57 -9.58 15.30
CA ARG A 108 -7.59 -10.37 16.03
C ARG A 108 -6.87 -9.51 17.08
N PHE A 109 -6.47 -8.29 16.73
CA PHE A 109 -5.86 -7.39 17.70
C PHE A 109 -6.83 -6.98 18.82
N ALA A 110 -8.07 -6.61 18.48
CA ALA A 110 -9.09 -6.29 19.47
C ALA A 110 -9.37 -7.47 20.42
N SER A 111 -9.33 -8.71 19.91
CA SER A 111 -9.48 -9.93 20.71
C SER A 111 -8.32 -10.16 21.68
N PHE A 112 -7.11 -9.71 21.34
CA PHE A 112 -5.93 -9.76 22.22
C PHE A 112 -5.78 -8.52 23.12
N GLY A 113 -6.41 -7.39 22.77
CA GLY A 113 -6.30 -6.10 23.44
C GLY A 113 -6.97 -6.00 24.80
N LEU A 114 -7.68 -7.05 25.26
CA LEU A 114 -8.23 -7.10 26.62
C LEU A 114 -8.16 -8.51 27.23
N PRO A 115 -7.01 -8.95 27.77
CA PRO A 115 -7.04 -9.37 29.16
C PRO A 115 -7.23 -8.08 29.96
N ARG A 116 -8.48 -7.74 30.30
CA ARG A 116 -8.66 -6.98 31.55
C ARG A 116 -7.83 -7.75 32.57
N LEU A 117 -6.88 -7.07 33.21
CA LEU A 117 -6.16 -7.52 34.40
C LEU A 117 -7.18 -7.74 35.55
N ALA A 118 -8.22 -8.55 35.30
CA ALA A 118 -9.15 -9.08 36.28
C ALA A 118 -8.38 -10.16 37.05
N GLY A 119 -7.44 -9.69 37.87
CA GLY A 119 -6.40 -10.49 38.48
C GLY A 119 -5.11 -10.43 37.67
N GLY A 120 -4.22 -9.50 38.02
CA GLY A 120 -2.82 -9.58 37.58
C GLY A 120 -2.22 -10.95 37.91
N ASN A 121 -1.03 -11.25 37.37
CA ASN A 121 -0.28 -12.49 37.62
C ASN A 121 -0.03 -12.69 39.12
N ARG A 122 -1.03 -13.19 39.85
CA ARG A 122 -0.88 -13.71 41.21
C ARG A 122 -0.48 -15.16 41.03
N ALA A 123 0.80 -15.43 41.24
CA ALA A 123 1.26 -16.78 41.45
C ALA A 123 0.42 -17.39 42.59
N PRO A 124 -0.25 -18.53 42.38
CA PRO A 124 -1.01 -19.17 43.44
C PRO A 124 -0.06 -19.50 44.59
N ARG A 125 -0.25 -18.81 45.73
CA ARG A 125 0.46 -18.89 47.03
C ARG A 125 1.53 -17.83 47.33
N GLU A 126 1.87 -16.93 46.43
CA GLU A 126 2.78 -15.84 46.81
C GLU A 126 2.03 -14.76 47.61
N GLY A 127 2.57 -14.41 48.78
CA GLY A 127 1.96 -13.48 49.75
C GLY A 127 1.30 -14.14 50.97
N ARG A 128 1.25 -15.48 51.06
CA ARG A 128 0.93 -16.17 52.32
C ARG A 128 2.23 -16.31 53.13
N THR A 129 2.36 -15.56 54.22
CA THR A 129 3.23 -15.99 55.32
C THR A 129 2.62 -17.27 55.88
N VAL A 130 3.30 -18.39 55.70
CA VAL A 130 3.01 -19.60 56.48
C VAL A 130 3.30 -19.22 57.92
N GLU A 131 2.27 -19.11 58.76
CA GLU A 131 2.50 -19.04 60.20
C GLU A 131 3.32 -20.27 60.56
N ALA A 132 4.52 -20.03 61.12
CA ALA A 132 5.36 -21.12 61.58
C ALA A 132 4.52 -21.99 62.52
N PRO A 133 4.51 -23.33 62.36
CA PRO A 133 3.79 -24.20 63.28
C PRO A 133 4.24 -23.85 64.70
N SER A 134 3.30 -23.51 65.57
CA SER A 134 3.57 -23.27 66.98
C SER A 134 4.35 -24.46 67.52
N ALA A 135 5.35 -24.20 68.36
CA ALA A 135 6.27 -25.16 68.96
C ALA A 135 5.58 -26.14 69.96
N SER A 136 4.51 -26.78 69.53
CA SER A 136 3.75 -27.81 70.24
C SER A 136 3.68 -29.13 69.46
N ASP A 137 4.05 -29.15 68.18
CA ASP A 137 4.15 -30.41 67.44
C ASP A 137 5.52 -31.03 67.70
N GLY A 138 5.57 -31.89 68.73
CA GLY A 138 6.73 -32.67 69.18
C GLY A 138 7.29 -33.67 68.15
N SER A 139 7.02 -33.49 66.86
CA SER A 139 7.46 -34.38 65.77
C SER A 139 8.96 -34.24 65.49
N MET A 140 9.52 -33.02 65.55
CA MET A 140 10.94 -32.80 65.25
C MET A 140 11.85 -33.27 66.39
N GLY A 141 11.43 -33.09 67.64
CA GLY A 141 12.18 -33.57 68.81
C GLY A 141 12.20 -35.10 68.91
N ALA A 142 11.08 -35.75 68.58
CA ALA A 142 11.00 -37.21 68.51
C ALA A 142 11.91 -37.76 67.39
N PHE A 143 11.89 -37.15 66.20
CA PHE A 143 12.74 -37.56 65.08
C PHE A 143 14.24 -37.43 65.38
N VAL A 144 14.67 -36.32 66.01
CA VAL A 144 16.09 -36.13 66.39
C VAL A 144 16.52 -37.14 67.46
N ASN A 145 15.64 -37.47 68.41
CA ASN A 145 15.92 -38.47 69.43
C ASN A 145 15.98 -39.90 68.85
N GLU A 146 15.21 -40.18 67.80
CA GLU A 146 15.28 -41.45 67.05
C GLU A 146 16.52 -41.54 66.15
N LEU A 147 16.99 -40.41 65.60
CA LEU A 147 18.16 -40.37 64.71
C LEU A 147 19.50 -40.39 65.46
N PHE A 148 19.55 -39.85 66.69
CA PHE A 148 20.79 -39.67 67.46
C PHE A 148 20.77 -40.26 68.88
N GLY A 149 19.63 -40.76 69.36
CA GLY A 149 19.47 -41.24 70.74
C GLY A 149 19.72 -42.73 70.97
N SER A 150 19.98 -43.52 69.93
CA SER A 150 20.21 -44.97 70.06
C SER A 150 21.65 -45.37 69.69
N ASP A 151 22.62 -45.05 70.55
CA ASP A 151 23.67 -46.00 70.96
C ASP A 151 24.59 -45.44 72.07
N PRO A 152 24.54 -45.97 73.31
CA PRO A 152 25.66 -45.94 74.23
C PRO A 152 26.39 -47.29 74.11
N MET A 153 27.24 -47.46 73.09
CA MET A 153 28.24 -48.53 73.05
C MET A 153 29.61 -47.96 73.44
N TRP A 154 29.85 -47.86 74.75
CA TRP A 154 31.19 -47.84 75.34
C TRP A 154 31.13 -48.65 76.64
N ASP A 155 31.67 -49.87 76.57
CA ASP A 155 32.15 -50.66 77.72
C ASP A 155 33.67 -50.43 77.82
#